data_AF-A0A1P8LXB9-F1
#
_entry.id   AF-A0A1P8LXB9-F1
#
_cell.length_a   1.000
_cell.length_b   1.000
_cell.length_c   1.000
_cell.angle_alpha   90.00
_cell.angle_beta   90.00
_cell.angle_gamma   90.00
#
_symmetry.space_group_name_H-M   'P 1'
#
loop_
_entity.id
_entity.type
_entity.pdbx_description
1 polymer ?
#
loop_
_entity_poly.entity_id
_entity_poly.type
_entity_poly.pdbx_seq_one_letter_code
_entity_poly.pdbx_strand_id
1 'polypeptide(L)'
;MSIRKVLPAALVALAVSAAALIVAPPATASAQVYNPCARLSAGQTKFSGFGAARVTFATATTRNTSLLTITGCVRSGSRYIQEWQDWGYGGLRGFAAQNKEWEDTYRSPTGSFSFTEALGRSNPGTALKYHKVNYWSRWGGERNQNYNQYFEGAGGESDENLWQFMNQGYYEQAAVINYNRKPDMPTVLGASFAIFLHAGRTPSAGCVSTSLATVTRFLRRSRPGDRIIMGSVDDVFTPYSSNPFGAITAKYARTGGPASWLGNPASRETSGLRNGGSYQAFRGGSIYWSAASAAHTVGGAIRGTWAAAGAQNGLLGYPASDEGRGLKNGGSHQTFQGGRIHWSPATGAHITRGAILSAWAGSGYERGPLGYPTSDEVKGLKNGGSYQTFQGGVIHWSPATGARITRGAIRAAWAAAGYERGTLGYPTSNEFAFSGGTVQNFQGGVITWTATAGARKVTGAIGAKFNTLRAALGTAVTSETAMALGGRSQGFRGGYIVWSSSTGARLSSGATRTVWVRNGAESGPLGFPISDPRPGTAGGTVQEYQHGRISVSSDGTATVDLNAPTAAPAPTP
;
A
#
# COMPACT_ATOMS: atom_id res chain seq x y z
N MET A 1 52.41 12.82 -60.68
CA MET A 1 52.96 12.35 -59.39
C MET A 1 52.32 13.21 -58.30
N SER A 2 51.57 12.74 -57.32
CA SER A 2 51.64 11.47 -56.61
C SER A 2 50.25 11.03 -56.14
N ILE A 3 49.95 9.75 -56.39
CA ILE A 3 48.77 9.00 -55.99
C ILE A 3 48.87 8.72 -54.48
N ARG A 4 47.91 9.20 -53.68
CA ARG A 4 47.75 8.74 -52.29
C ARG A 4 46.85 7.51 -52.27
N LYS A 5 47.48 6.38 -51.98
CA LYS A 5 46.94 5.03 -51.89
C LYS A 5 45.84 4.93 -50.82
N VAL A 6 44.69 4.37 -51.21
CA VAL A 6 43.69 3.79 -50.32
C VAL A 6 44.20 2.41 -49.90
N LEU A 7 44.27 2.14 -48.60
CA LEU A 7 44.60 0.80 -48.06
C LEU A 7 43.31 -0.03 -47.87
N PRO A 8 43.34 -1.34 -48.16
CA PRO A 8 42.17 -2.22 -48.09
C PRO A 8 41.91 -2.74 -46.68
N ALA A 9 40.64 -2.96 -46.35
CA ALA A 9 40.19 -3.64 -45.13
C ALA A 9 40.38 -5.16 -45.29
N ALA A 10 41.51 -5.68 -44.80
CA ALA A 10 41.75 -7.10 -44.64
C ALA A 10 41.50 -7.53 -43.19
N LEU A 11 40.84 -8.68 -43.06
CA LEU A 11 40.48 -9.44 -41.86
C LEU A 11 41.41 -9.28 -40.63
N VAL A 12 40.80 -9.05 -39.47
CA VAL A 12 41.36 -9.49 -38.18
C VAL A 12 40.52 -10.67 -37.68
N ALA A 13 40.98 -11.86 -38.03
CA ALA A 13 40.70 -13.07 -37.25
C ALA A 13 41.90 -13.26 -36.32
N LEU A 14 41.71 -13.05 -35.02
CA LEU A 14 42.69 -13.41 -34.00
C LEU A 14 42.00 -14.21 -32.90
N ALA A 15 42.54 -15.41 -32.72
CA ALA A 15 42.05 -16.50 -31.89
C ALA A 15 41.95 -16.11 -30.41
N VAL A 16 40.84 -16.49 -29.77
CA VAL A 16 40.70 -16.46 -28.32
C VAL A 16 41.17 -17.80 -27.78
N SER A 17 42.28 -17.77 -27.04
CA SER A 17 42.84 -18.89 -26.29
C SER A 17 41.83 -19.47 -25.30
N ALA A 18 41.77 -20.79 -25.23
CA ALA A 18 40.99 -21.55 -24.28
C ALA A 18 41.46 -21.26 -22.84
N ALA A 19 40.65 -20.53 -22.07
CA ALA A 19 40.74 -20.44 -20.62
C ALA A 19 39.33 -20.42 -20.01
N ALA A 20 39.05 -21.47 -19.23
CA ALA A 20 37.91 -21.65 -18.31
C ALA A 20 36.50 -21.34 -18.88
N LEU A 21 35.82 -22.40 -19.32
CA LEU A 21 34.36 -22.46 -19.47
C LEU A 21 33.69 -22.27 -18.09
N ILE A 22 33.49 -21.01 -17.69
CA ILE A 22 32.37 -20.65 -16.83
C ILE A 22 31.18 -20.56 -17.79
N VAL A 23 30.30 -21.56 -17.77
CA VAL A 23 29.00 -21.46 -18.42
C VAL A 23 28.24 -20.35 -17.70
N ALA A 24 28.35 -19.13 -18.22
CA ALA A 24 27.47 -18.06 -17.84
C ALA A 24 26.04 -18.56 -18.11
N PRO A 25 25.10 -18.44 -17.15
CA PRO A 25 23.70 -18.74 -17.43
C PRO A 25 23.28 -17.91 -18.65
N PRO A 26 22.35 -18.40 -19.50
CA PRO A 26 21.94 -17.67 -20.68
C PRO A 26 21.55 -16.26 -20.24
N ALA A 27 22.19 -15.25 -20.83
CA ALA A 27 21.85 -13.86 -20.57
C ALA A 27 20.37 -13.69 -20.93
N THR A 28 19.49 -13.78 -19.93
CA THR A 28 18.10 -13.44 -20.08
C THR A 28 18.07 -11.96 -20.43
N ALA A 29 17.68 -11.65 -21.67
CA ALA A 29 17.43 -10.28 -22.09
C ALA A 29 16.60 -9.60 -21.01
N SER A 30 17.09 -8.49 -20.46
CA SER A 30 16.31 -7.72 -19.50
C SER A 30 14.98 -7.34 -20.17
N ALA A 31 13.88 -7.40 -19.41
CA ALA A 31 12.55 -7.07 -19.92
C ALA A 31 12.48 -5.56 -20.25
N GLN A 32 12.90 -5.22 -21.46
CA GLN A 32 13.13 -3.84 -21.94
C GLN A 32 11.84 -3.04 -22.07
N VAL A 33 10.71 -3.68 -22.41
CA VAL A 33 9.37 -3.08 -22.43
C VAL A 33 8.34 -4.16 -22.08
N TYR A 34 7.49 -3.90 -21.08
CA TYR A 34 6.35 -4.78 -20.80
C TYR A 34 5.33 -4.66 -21.93
N ASN A 35 5.22 -5.71 -22.75
CA ASN A 35 4.21 -5.89 -23.80
C ASN A 35 4.16 -4.76 -24.84
N PRO A 36 5.10 -4.71 -25.81
CA PRO A 36 5.12 -3.67 -26.85
C PRO A 36 3.85 -3.65 -27.73
N CYS A 37 3.16 -4.79 -27.87
CA CYS A 37 1.89 -4.89 -28.60
C CYS A 37 0.76 -4.09 -27.91
N ALA A 38 0.70 -4.14 -26.57
CA ALA A 38 -0.24 -3.32 -25.80
C ALA A 38 0.06 -1.82 -25.95
N ARG A 39 1.34 -1.45 -25.98
CA ARG A 39 1.77 -0.06 -26.18
C ARG A 39 1.40 0.47 -27.57
N LEU A 40 1.56 -0.35 -28.61
CA LEU A 40 1.08 -0.03 -29.96
C LEU A 40 -0.44 0.19 -29.97
N SER A 41 -1.19 -0.70 -29.32
CA SER A 41 -2.65 -0.59 -29.19
C SER A 41 -3.10 0.68 -28.48
N ALA A 42 -2.29 1.16 -27.53
CA ALA A 42 -2.53 2.37 -26.76
C ALA A 42 -2.01 3.65 -27.43
N GLY A 43 -1.47 3.59 -28.65
CA GLY A 43 -0.90 4.75 -29.35
C GLY A 43 0.39 5.30 -28.70
N GLN A 44 1.12 4.46 -27.96
CA GLN A 44 2.32 4.85 -27.20
C GLN A 44 3.64 4.52 -27.91
N THR A 45 3.59 4.38 -29.24
CA THR A 45 4.75 4.20 -30.11
C THR A 45 4.97 5.49 -30.89
N LYS A 46 6.23 5.91 -31.04
CA LYS A 46 6.58 7.07 -31.88
C LYS A 46 6.42 6.76 -33.37
N PHE A 47 6.40 5.47 -33.72
CA PHE A 47 6.17 4.99 -35.06
C PHE A 47 4.83 4.26 -35.20
N SER A 48 4.17 4.48 -36.33
CA SER A 48 2.91 3.82 -36.67
C SER A 48 3.15 2.39 -37.18
N GLY A 49 2.25 1.48 -36.83
CA GLY A 49 2.11 0.18 -37.49
C GLY A 49 1.35 0.23 -38.81
N PHE A 50 0.85 1.41 -39.22
CA PHE A 50 0.06 1.65 -40.44
C PHE A 50 -1.14 0.70 -40.62
N GLY A 51 -1.70 0.21 -39.52
CA GLY A 51 -2.82 -0.73 -39.54
C GLY A 51 -2.48 -2.13 -40.06
N ALA A 52 -1.19 -2.48 -40.18
CA ALA A 52 -0.73 -3.78 -40.63
C ALA A 52 -1.38 -4.95 -39.85
N ALA A 53 -1.52 -6.10 -40.49
CA ALA A 53 -2.07 -7.28 -39.83
C ALA A 53 -1.11 -7.80 -38.75
N ARG A 54 0.19 -7.70 -38.98
CA ARG A 54 1.24 -8.00 -37.99
C ARG A 54 2.28 -6.88 -37.92
N VAL A 55 2.78 -6.69 -36.69
CA VAL A 55 3.89 -5.77 -36.40
C VAL A 55 4.90 -6.50 -35.53
N THR A 56 6.14 -6.58 -35.99
CA THR A 56 7.27 -7.10 -35.23
C THR A 56 7.99 -5.94 -34.55
N PHE A 57 8.21 -5.99 -33.24
CA PHE A 57 9.13 -5.07 -32.56
C PHE A 57 10.52 -5.69 -32.50
N ALA A 58 11.57 -4.93 -32.79
CA ALA A 58 12.95 -5.31 -32.52
C ALA A 58 13.64 -4.18 -31.76
N THR A 59 13.70 -4.30 -30.44
CA THR A 59 14.08 -3.20 -29.55
C THR A 59 15.33 -3.51 -28.75
N ALA A 60 16.17 -2.50 -28.56
CA ALA A 60 17.32 -2.51 -27.65
C ALA A 60 17.11 -1.55 -26.47
N THR A 61 17.76 -1.82 -25.32
CA THR A 61 17.69 -1.00 -24.10
C THR A 61 18.13 0.43 -24.40
N THR A 62 19.21 0.57 -25.17
CA THR A 62 19.81 1.85 -25.54
C THR A 62 20.26 1.82 -27.00
N ARG A 63 20.57 2.99 -27.57
CA ARG A 63 21.13 3.09 -28.92
C ARG A 63 22.47 2.37 -29.10
N ASN A 64 23.20 2.07 -28.03
CA ASN A 64 24.53 1.45 -28.10
C ASN A 64 24.51 -0.04 -27.80
N THR A 65 23.32 -0.64 -27.65
CA THR A 65 23.18 -2.06 -27.33
C THR A 65 22.80 -2.84 -28.59
N SER A 66 23.58 -3.86 -28.92
CA SER A 66 23.30 -4.75 -30.06
C SER A 66 22.31 -5.87 -29.70
N LEU A 67 22.18 -6.26 -28.43
CA LEU A 67 21.23 -7.28 -27.99
C LEU A 67 19.77 -6.76 -28.06
N LEU A 68 18.90 -7.54 -28.70
CA LEU A 68 17.51 -7.18 -28.98
C LEU A 68 16.52 -8.10 -28.29
N THR A 69 15.40 -7.53 -27.85
CA THR A 69 14.14 -8.27 -27.68
C THR A 69 13.29 -8.12 -28.94
N ILE A 70 12.86 -9.24 -29.52
CA ILE A 70 12.10 -9.29 -30.76
C ILE A 70 10.70 -9.84 -30.46
N THR A 71 9.66 -9.06 -30.66
CA THR A 71 8.28 -9.41 -30.28
C THR A 71 7.35 -9.35 -31.48
N GLY A 72 6.67 -10.44 -31.81
CA GLY A 72 5.64 -10.46 -32.85
C GLY A 72 4.27 -10.10 -32.30
N CYS A 73 3.61 -9.13 -32.91
CA CYS A 73 2.25 -8.72 -32.59
C CYS A 73 1.31 -9.04 -33.76
N VAL A 74 0.09 -9.49 -33.45
CA VAL A 74 -0.99 -9.69 -34.44
C VAL A 74 -2.18 -8.81 -34.10
N ARG A 75 -2.80 -8.21 -35.13
CA ARG A 75 -3.99 -7.39 -34.98
C ARG A 75 -5.21 -8.27 -34.70
N SER A 76 -5.93 -7.94 -33.62
CA SER A 76 -7.18 -8.56 -33.21
C SER A 76 -8.19 -7.45 -32.92
N GLY A 77 -9.09 -7.21 -33.88
CA GLY A 77 -10.01 -6.06 -33.84
C GLY A 77 -9.27 -4.72 -33.89
N SER A 78 -9.52 -3.87 -32.89
CA SER A 78 -8.87 -2.55 -32.75
C SER A 78 -7.52 -2.59 -32.01
N ARG A 79 -7.07 -3.76 -31.55
CA ARG A 79 -5.87 -3.92 -30.72
C ARG A 79 -4.86 -4.87 -31.37
N TYR A 80 -3.64 -4.85 -30.85
CA TYR A 80 -2.56 -5.79 -31.15
C TYR A 80 -2.28 -6.66 -29.92
N ILE A 81 -2.21 -7.98 -30.13
CA ILE A 81 -1.88 -8.97 -29.11
C ILE A 81 -0.53 -9.61 -29.43
N GLN A 82 0.23 -9.95 -28.39
CA GLN A 82 1.52 -10.63 -28.57
C GLN A 82 1.31 -12.08 -29.01
N GLU A 83 1.89 -12.45 -30.14
CA GLU A 83 1.82 -13.81 -30.71
C GLU A 83 3.04 -14.65 -30.32
N TRP A 84 4.21 -14.02 -30.20
CA TRP A 84 5.48 -14.66 -29.82
C TRP A 84 6.53 -13.60 -29.42
N GLN A 85 7.57 -14.04 -28.73
CA GLN A 85 8.75 -13.23 -28.40
C GLN A 85 10.00 -14.10 -28.45
N ASP A 86 11.10 -13.53 -28.94
CA ASP A 86 12.42 -14.14 -28.99
C ASP A 86 13.49 -13.06 -28.76
N TRP A 87 14.76 -13.45 -28.70
CA TRP A 87 15.91 -12.55 -28.62
C TRP A 87 16.81 -12.68 -29.86
N GLY A 88 17.64 -11.67 -30.07
CA GLY A 88 18.49 -11.57 -31.25
C GLY A 88 19.51 -10.45 -31.15
N TYR A 89 20.12 -10.10 -32.28
CA TYR A 89 21.06 -8.98 -32.37
C TYR A 89 20.67 -7.99 -33.46
N GLY A 90 21.05 -6.73 -33.28
CA GLY A 90 21.03 -5.69 -34.29
C GLY A 90 22.44 -5.39 -34.80
N GLY A 91 22.62 -4.15 -35.27
CA GLY A 91 23.93 -3.61 -35.63
C GLY A 91 24.94 -3.74 -34.48
N LEU A 92 26.20 -3.96 -34.81
CA LEU A 92 27.30 -4.12 -33.86
C LEU A 92 27.41 -2.97 -32.87
N ARG A 93 27.08 -1.74 -33.30
CA ARG A 93 27.07 -0.52 -32.48
C ARG A 93 25.66 -0.12 -32.00
N GLY A 94 24.68 -1.01 -32.11
CA GLY A 94 23.29 -0.80 -31.73
C GLY A 94 22.46 -0.13 -32.83
N PHE A 95 21.66 0.87 -32.48
CA PHE A 95 20.78 1.59 -33.39
C PHE A 95 21.26 3.02 -33.67
N ALA A 96 21.12 3.51 -34.91
CA ALA A 96 21.27 4.93 -35.20
C ALA A 96 20.02 5.70 -34.79
N ALA A 97 20.18 7.01 -34.58
CA ALA A 97 19.03 7.90 -34.52
C ALA A 97 18.25 7.84 -35.84
N GLN A 98 16.96 8.15 -35.78
CA GLN A 98 16.11 8.15 -36.98
C GLN A 98 16.72 9.01 -38.09
N ASN A 99 16.77 8.48 -39.31
CA ASN A 99 17.34 9.14 -40.50
C ASN A 99 18.82 9.52 -40.39
N LYS A 100 19.60 8.83 -39.54
CA LYS A 100 21.05 9.04 -39.38
C LYS A 100 21.90 7.80 -39.69
N GLU A 101 21.29 6.80 -40.31
CA GLU A 101 21.93 5.53 -40.63
C GLU A 101 22.53 5.58 -42.05
N TRP A 102 23.87 5.67 -42.09
CA TRP A 102 24.70 5.74 -43.30
C TRP A 102 25.60 4.50 -43.39
N GLU A 103 26.15 4.23 -44.58
CA GLU A 103 27.18 3.20 -44.78
C GLU A 103 28.27 3.27 -43.68
N ASP A 104 28.78 2.11 -43.26
CA ASP A 104 29.85 1.95 -42.27
C ASP A 104 29.60 2.47 -40.85
N THR A 105 28.37 2.84 -40.49
CA THR A 105 28.09 3.22 -39.09
C THR A 105 27.96 2.01 -38.16
N TYR A 106 27.80 0.79 -38.71
CA TYR A 106 27.59 -0.48 -38.01
C TYR A 106 26.37 -0.46 -37.07
N ARG A 107 25.34 0.29 -37.45
CA ARG A 107 24.13 0.47 -36.66
C ARG A 107 22.90 0.00 -37.44
N SER A 108 21.89 -0.44 -36.70
CA SER A 108 20.58 -0.72 -37.25
C SER A 108 19.78 0.59 -37.41
N PRO A 109 18.95 0.72 -38.46
CA PRO A 109 18.09 1.88 -38.61
C PRO A 109 17.01 1.91 -37.52
N THR A 110 16.61 3.11 -37.12
CA THR A 110 15.45 3.32 -36.23
C THR A 110 14.24 3.76 -37.06
N GLY A 111 13.11 3.07 -36.92
CA GLY A 111 11.87 3.43 -37.61
C GLY A 111 10.84 2.31 -37.70
N SER A 112 9.84 2.50 -38.56
CA SER A 112 8.84 1.50 -38.93
C SER A 112 8.96 1.20 -40.42
N PHE A 113 9.16 -0.06 -40.78
CA PHE A 113 9.45 -0.50 -42.13
C PHE A 113 8.61 -1.73 -42.48
N SER A 114 8.16 -1.82 -43.72
CA SER A 114 7.40 -2.95 -44.25
C SER A 114 8.32 -4.09 -44.69
N PHE A 115 7.73 -5.27 -44.78
CA PHE A 115 8.27 -6.42 -45.50
C PHE A 115 7.50 -6.63 -46.79
N THR A 116 8.23 -6.80 -47.90
CA THR A 116 7.64 -7.11 -49.22
C THR A 116 8.27 -8.33 -49.86
N GLU A 117 9.51 -8.66 -49.49
CA GLU A 117 10.32 -9.69 -50.11
C GLU A 117 11.03 -10.52 -49.04
N ALA A 118 11.37 -11.75 -49.39
CA ALA A 118 12.13 -12.69 -48.58
C ALA A 118 13.16 -13.41 -49.45
N LEU A 119 14.19 -13.95 -48.83
CA LEU A 119 15.25 -14.68 -49.51
C LEU A 119 15.77 -15.82 -48.65
N GLY A 120 16.40 -16.82 -49.29
CA GLY A 120 17.09 -17.89 -48.59
C GLY A 120 17.18 -19.18 -49.38
N ARG A 121 17.40 -20.30 -48.68
CA ARG A 121 17.72 -21.61 -49.28
C ARG A 121 16.53 -22.23 -50.03
N SER A 122 15.33 -22.06 -49.51
CA SER A 122 14.07 -22.55 -50.12
C SER A 122 12.86 -21.86 -49.48
N ASN A 123 11.81 -21.64 -50.26
CA ASN A 123 10.62 -20.94 -49.78
C ASN A 123 9.93 -21.75 -48.65
N PRO A 124 9.81 -21.21 -47.41
CA PRO A 124 9.24 -21.92 -46.28
C PRO A 124 7.69 -21.97 -46.29
N GLY A 125 7.05 -21.48 -47.36
CA GLY A 125 5.61 -21.28 -47.49
C GLY A 125 5.18 -19.84 -47.20
N THR A 126 6.02 -18.84 -47.51
CA THR A 126 5.71 -17.43 -47.29
C THR A 126 4.82 -16.84 -48.39
N ALA A 127 4.03 -15.83 -48.04
CA ALA A 127 3.27 -15.00 -48.98
C ALA A 127 4.08 -13.81 -49.53
N LEU A 128 5.29 -13.57 -49.00
CA LEU A 128 6.20 -12.56 -49.54
C LEU A 128 6.82 -13.05 -50.86
N LYS A 129 7.19 -12.13 -51.75
CA LYS A 129 7.98 -12.50 -52.94
C LYS A 129 9.29 -13.13 -52.48
N TYR A 130 9.59 -14.34 -52.93
CA TYR A 130 10.72 -15.12 -52.42
C TYR A 130 11.83 -15.26 -53.46
N HIS A 131 13.05 -14.89 -53.11
CA HIS A 131 14.26 -15.08 -53.91
C HIS A 131 15.00 -16.32 -53.42
N LYS A 132 15.07 -17.37 -54.25
CA LYS A 132 15.88 -18.54 -53.95
C LYS A 132 17.34 -18.21 -54.20
N VAL A 133 18.12 -18.13 -53.13
CA VAL A 133 19.53 -17.75 -53.19
C VAL A 133 20.33 -18.84 -53.91
N ASN A 134 21.07 -18.43 -54.93
CA ASN A 134 21.98 -19.24 -55.72
C ASN A 134 23.35 -18.56 -55.81
N TYR A 135 24.34 -19.22 -56.45
CA TYR A 135 25.72 -18.75 -56.52
C TYR A 135 25.89 -17.30 -57.01
N TRP A 136 25.02 -16.86 -57.93
CA TRP A 136 25.04 -15.52 -58.53
C TRP A 136 24.23 -14.48 -57.75
N SER A 137 23.51 -14.85 -56.71
CA SER A 137 22.67 -13.95 -55.94
C SER A 137 23.50 -12.89 -55.21
N ARG A 138 23.16 -11.62 -55.45
CA ARG A 138 23.78 -10.45 -54.83
C ARG A 138 22.70 -9.50 -54.29
N TRP A 139 23.08 -8.72 -53.28
CA TRP A 139 22.34 -7.52 -52.89
C TRP A 139 23.19 -6.29 -53.19
N GLY A 140 22.65 -5.36 -53.97
CA GLY A 140 23.39 -4.22 -54.46
C GLY A 140 23.85 -3.27 -53.35
N GLY A 141 25.16 -3.06 -53.25
CA GLY A 141 25.81 -2.00 -52.50
C GLY A 141 26.60 -1.05 -53.41
N GLU A 142 26.84 -1.41 -54.67
CA GLU A 142 27.43 -0.51 -55.65
C GLU A 142 26.49 0.66 -55.98
N ARG A 143 27.03 1.88 -56.08
CA ARG A 143 26.27 3.13 -56.32
C ARG A 143 25.75 3.26 -57.75
N ASN A 144 24.88 2.33 -58.14
CA ASN A 144 24.30 2.20 -59.47
C ASN A 144 22.80 1.82 -59.37
N GLN A 145 22.21 1.43 -60.50
CA GLN A 145 20.78 1.08 -60.60
C GLN A 145 20.33 -0.10 -59.71
N ASN A 146 21.26 -0.98 -59.31
CA ASN A 146 20.98 -2.14 -58.47
C ASN A 146 21.10 -1.85 -56.97
N TYR A 147 21.46 -0.61 -56.59
CA TYR A 147 21.69 -0.26 -55.19
C TYR A 147 20.47 -0.56 -54.30
N ASN A 148 20.73 -1.27 -53.21
CA ASN A 148 19.77 -1.78 -52.25
C ASN A 148 18.64 -2.65 -52.85
N GLN A 149 18.98 -3.48 -53.83
CA GLN A 149 18.09 -4.43 -54.49
C GLN A 149 18.76 -5.78 -54.75
N TYR A 150 17.94 -6.83 -54.84
CA TYR A 150 18.40 -8.14 -55.30
C TYR A 150 18.71 -8.12 -56.79
N PHE A 151 19.83 -8.72 -57.19
CA PHE A 151 20.14 -9.03 -58.59
C PHE A 151 21.00 -10.29 -58.67
N GLU A 152 21.18 -10.81 -59.89
CA GLU A 152 22.07 -11.94 -60.16
C GLU A 152 23.21 -11.51 -61.07
N GLY A 153 24.45 -11.85 -60.68
CA GLY A 153 25.64 -11.53 -61.45
C GLY A 153 26.91 -11.66 -60.62
N ALA A 154 28.05 -11.26 -61.21
CA ALA A 154 29.34 -11.30 -60.51
C ALA A 154 29.32 -10.48 -59.21
N GLY A 155 28.67 -9.31 -59.24
CA GLY A 155 28.70 -8.31 -58.18
C GLY A 155 30.00 -7.49 -58.17
N GLY A 156 29.96 -6.32 -57.55
CA GLY A 156 31.10 -5.49 -57.20
C GLY A 156 31.60 -5.73 -55.78
N GLU A 157 32.60 -4.96 -55.35
CA GLU A 157 33.22 -5.09 -54.02
C GLU A 157 32.26 -4.72 -52.89
N SER A 158 31.32 -3.81 -53.16
CA SER A 158 30.34 -3.33 -52.18
C SER A 158 29.08 -4.20 -52.14
N ASP A 159 28.89 -5.10 -53.11
CA ASP A 159 27.69 -5.93 -53.20
C ASP A 159 27.73 -7.10 -52.22
N GLU A 160 26.62 -7.35 -51.54
CA GLU A 160 26.55 -8.41 -50.54
C GLU A 160 26.40 -9.78 -51.22
N ASN A 161 27.34 -10.70 -50.96
CA ASN A 161 27.30 -12.06 -51.48
C ASN A 161 26.33 -12.95 -50.68
N LEU A 162 25.06 -12.93 -51.09
CA LEU A 162 23.97 -13.64 -50.41
C LEU A 162 24.22 -15.16 -50.31
N TRP A 163 24.82 -15.76 -51.34
CA TRP A 163 25.12 -17.19 -51.35
C TRP A 163 26.15 -17.60 -50.30
N GLN A 164 27.21 -16.79 -50.16
CA GLN A 164 28.25 -17.01 -49.16
C GLN A 164 27.67 -16.92 -47.75
N PHE A 165 26.93 -15.86 -47.43
CA PHE A 165 26.32 -15.68 -46.11
C PHE A 165 25.25 -16.72 -45.80
N MET A 166 24.48 -17.18 -46.80
CA MET A 166 23.55 -18.30 -46.64
C MET A 166 24.29 -19.60 -46.24
N ASN A 167 25.43 -19.89 -46.87
CA ASN A 167 26.21 -21.09 -46.56
C ASN A 167 27.00 -21.01 -45.25
N GLN A 168 27.14 -19.81 -44.69
CA GLN A 168 27.64 -19.59 -43.33
C GLN A 168 26.55 -19.67 -42.25
N GLY A 169 25.29 -19.89 -42.65
CA GLY A 169 24.15 -20.05 -41.73
C GLY A 169 23.36 -18.76 -41.45
N TYR A 170 23.78 -17.61 -41.97
CA TYR A 170 23.14 -16.32 -41.67
C TYR A 170 21.89 -16.07 -42.53
N TYR A 171 21.93 -16.42 -43.81
CA TYR A 171 20.79 -16.19 -44.74
C TYR A 171 20.08 -17.46 -45.16
N GLU A 172 20.10 -18.49 -44.31
CA GLU A 172 19.28 -19.69 -44.54
C GLU A 172 17.81 -19.35 -44.76
N GLN A 173 17.31 -18.36 -44.01
CA GLN A 173 16.08 -17.63 -44.24
C GLN A 173 16.26 -16.17 -43.85
N ALA A 174 15.72 -15.25 -44.64
CA ALA A 174 15.70 -13.83 -44.34
C ALA A 174 14.46 -13.13 -44.93
N ALA A 175 14.00 -12.08 -44.26
CA ALA A 175 13.00 -11.15 -44.75
C ALA A 175 13.63 -9.79 -45.01
N VAL A 176 13.27 -9.15 -46.12
CA VAL A 176 13.79 -7.85 -46.51
C VAL A 176 13.06 -6.74 -45.75
N ILE A 177 13.80 -5.96 -44.96
CA ILE A 177 13.30 -4.76 -44.29
C ILE A 177 13.42 -3.60 -45.28
N ASN A 178 12.32 -2.93 -45.58
CA ASN A 178 12.29 -1.82 -46.55
C ASN A 178 12.88 -0.51 -46.01
N TYR A 179 14.09 -0.57 -45.45
CA TYR A 179 14.90 0.60 -45.16
C TYR A 179 15.68 1.02 -46.41
N ASN A 180 15.77 2.32 -46.66
CA ASN A 180 16.42 2.94 -47.83
C ASN A 180 15.92 2.38 -49.19
N ARG A 181 14.65 1.96 -49.25
CA ARG A 181 14.00 1.44 -50.47
C ARG A 181 12.48 1.55 -50.42
N LYS A 182 11.87 1.53 -51.61
CA LYS A 182 10.41 1.51 -51.77
C LYS A 182 9.83 0.23 -51.13
N PRO A 183 8.61 0.29 -50.57
CA PRO A 183 7.67 1.40 -50.61
C PRO A 183 7.84 2.45 -49.50
N ASP A 184 8.63 2.19 -48.45
CA ASP A 184 8.62 3.06 -47.26
C ASP A 184 9.45 4.33 -47.43
N MET A 185 10.47 4.32 -48.28
CA MET A 185 11.29 5.50 -48.56
C MET A 185 11.97 5.43 -49.93
N PRO A 186 12.33 6.58 -50.54
CA PRO A 186 13.17 6.58 -51.73
C PRO A 186 14.56 6.01 -51.42
N THR A 187 15.20 5.43 -52.43
CA THR A 187 16.58 4.95 -52.33
C THR A 187 17.56 6.11 -52.43
N VAL A 188 18.42 6.24 -51.41
CA VAL A 188 19.48 7.23 -51.30
C VAL A 188 20.82 6.50 -51.37
N LEU A 189 21.62 6.80 -52.38
CA LEU A 189 22.97 6.24 -52.53
C LEU A 189 23.85 6.71 -51.36
N GLY A 190 24.56 5.78 -50.71
CA GLY A 190 25.41 6.05 -49.56
C GLY A 190 24.75 5.81 -48.19
N ALA A 191 23.42 5.65 -48.14
CA ALA A 191 22.71 5.28 -46.91
C ALA A 191 22.66 3.75 -46.77
N SER A 192 22.67 3.22 -45.54
CA SER A 192 22.80 1.77 -45.32
C SER A 192 21.84 0.93 -46.17
N PHE A 193 22.35 -0.16 -46.72
CA PHE A 193 21.66 -1.07 -47.62
C PHE A 193 21.62 -2.49 -47.01
N ALA A 194 20.90 -3.40 -47.65
CA ALA A 194 20.81 -4.81 -47.27
C ALA A 194 20.37 -5.06 -45.81
N ILE A 195 19.37 -4.32 -45.34
CA ILE A 195 18.86 -4.49 -43.98
C ILE A 195 17.83 -5.63 -43.98
N PHE A 196 18.16 -6.71 -43.27
CA PHE A 196 17.33 -7.92 -43.21
C PHE A 196 16.90 -8.26 -41.78
N LEU A 197 15.79 -8.99 -41.66
CA LEU A 197 15.48 -9.85 -40.52
C LEU A 197 15.90 -11.28 -40.89
N HIS A 198 17.00 -11.79 -40.35
CA HIS A 198 17.59 -13.05 -40.83
C HIS A 198 17.96 -14.05 -39.72
N ALA A 199 18.20 -15.30 -40.14
CA ALA A 199 18.60 -16.40 -39.27
C ALA A 199 20.08 -16.28 -38.83
N GLY A 200 20.48 -17.01 -37.80
CA GLY A 200 21.87 -16.98 -37.33
C GLY A 200 22.14 -15.78 -36.43
N ARG A 201 21.94 -15.98 -35.11
CA ARG A 201 22.09 -14.96 -34.05
C ARG A 201 23.52 -14.44 -33.96
N THR A 202 23.83 -13.41 -34.74
CA THR A 202 25.09 -12.68 -34.71
C THR A 202 24.84 -11.18 -34.84
N PRO A 203 25.61 -10.32 -34.17
CA PRO A 203 25.67 -8.90 -34.53
C PRO A 203 26.06 -8.75 -36.01
N SER A 204 25.47 -7.76 -36.68
CA SER A 204 25.72 -7.47 -38.09
C SER A 204 26.12 -6.00 -38.30
N ALA A 205 26.31 -5.57 -39.53
CA ALA A 205 26.50 -4.14 -39.83
C ALA A 205 25.21 -3.32 -39.59
N GLY A 206 24.02 -3.93 -39.64
CA GLY A 206 22.76 -3.19 -39.44
C GLY A 206 21.48 -4.03 -39.48
N CYS A 207 21.55 -5.28 -39.92
CA CYS A 207 20.47 -6.25 -39.88
C CYS A 207 20.02 -6.63 -38.46
N VAL A 208 18.79 -7.14 -38.38
CA VAL A 208 18.24 -7.82 -37.20
C VAL A 208 18.41 -9.33 -37.39
N SER A 209 19.11 -10.00 -36.48
CA SER A 209 19.32 -11.45 -36.55
C SER A 209 18.67 -12.18 -35.38
N THR A 210 18.09 -13.35 -35.62
CA THR A 210 17.48 -14.19 -34.59
C THR A 210 17.61 -15.69 -34.94
N SER A 211 16.87 -16.56 -34.26
CA SER A 211 16.89 -18.00 -34.55
C SER A 211 16.24 -18.31 -35.90
N LEU A 212 16.77 -19.33 -36.60
CA LEU A 212 16.17 -19.84 -37.85
C LEU A 212 14.70 -20.24 -37.66
N ALA A 213 14.37 -20.84 -36.51
CA ALA A 213 13.00 -21.21 -36.16
C ALA A 213 12.07 -19.99 -36.10
N THR A 214 12.50 -18.89 -35.47
CA THR A 214 11.73 -17.65 -35.38
C THR A 214 11.58 -16.98 -36.74
N VAL A 215 12.62 -16.89 -37.55
CA VAL A 215 12.52 -16.32 -38.91
C VAL A 215 11.62 -17.17 -39.81
N THR A 216 11.74 -18.49 -39.76
CA THR A 216 10.86 -19.40 -40.52
C THR A 216 9.40 -19.26 -40.08
N ARG A 217 9.16 -19.17 -38.77
CA ARG A 217 7.83 -18.93 -38.18
C ARG A 217 7.24 -17.60 -38.65
N PHE A 218 8.06 -16.54 -38.65
CA PHE A 218 7.70 -15.22 -39.13
C PHE A 218 7.32 -15.28 -40.61
N LEU A 219 8.21 -15.78 -41.48
CA LEU A 219 8.00 -15.85 -42.93
C LEU A 219 6.72 -16.60 -43.32
N ARG A 220 6.39 -17.70 -42.65
CA ARG A 220 5.15 -18.47 -42.89
C ARG A 220 3.86 -17.69 -42.60
N ARG A 221 3.92 -16.66 -41.76
CA ARG A 221 2.75 -15.88 -41.32
C ARG A 221 2.70 -14.48 -41.92
N SER A 222 3.86 -13.93 -42.30
CA SER A 222 3.97 -12.58 -42.83
C SER A 222 3.36 -12.45 -44.22
N ARG A 223 2.75 -11.30 -44.47
CA ARG A 223 2.17 -10.89 -45.75
C ARG A 223 2.81 -9.57 -46.21
N PRO A 224 2.77 -9.26 -47.52
CA PRO A 224 3.23 -7.96 -48.01
C PRO A 224 2.54 -6.82 -47.26
N GLY A 225 3.33 -5.89 -46.71
CA GLY A 225 2.83 -4.77 -45.92
C GLY A 225 2.80 -4.98 -44.40
N ASP A 226 3.03 -6.20 -43.90
CA ASP A 226 3.37 -6.41 -42.49
C ASP A 226 4.67 -5.65 -42.16
N ARG A 227 4.82 -5.20 -40.91
CA ARG A 227 5.87 -4.24 -40.54
C ARG A 227 6.78 -4.71 -39.42
N ILE A 228 7.96 -4.12 -39.37
CA ILE A 228 8.86 -4.10 -38.21
C ILE A 228 8.97 -2.67 -37.68
N ILE A 229 8.88 -2.51 -36.36
CA ILE A 229 9.24 -1.28 -35.65
C ILE A 229 10.51 -1.58 -34.86
N MET A 230 11.61 -0.91 -35.19
CA MET A 230 12.93 -1.21 -34.64
C MET A 230 13.65 0.06 -34.18
N GLY A 231 14.45 -0.05 -33.13
CA GLY A 231 15.15 1.07 -32.51
C GLY A 231 15.47 0.84 -31.03
N SER A 232 16.10 1.83 -30.40
CA SER A 232 16.20 1.83 -28.93
C SER A 232 14.82 2.06 -28.29
N VAL A 233 14.61 1.60 -27.05
CA VAL A 233 13.33 1.78 -26.34
C VAL A 233 12.87 3.24 -26.35
N ASP A 234 13.77 4.17 -26.07
CA ASP A 234 13.47 5.60 -26.03
C ASP A 234 13.17 6.21 -27.40
N ASP A 235 13.65 5.58 -28.48
CA ASP A 235 13.36 6.01 -29.85
C ASP A 235 12.07 5.42 -30.40
N VAL A 236 11.70 4.21 -29.97
CA VAL A 236 10.52 3.50 -30.48
C VAL A 236 9.27 3.88 -29.72
N PHE A 237 9.37 4.04 -28.41
CA PHE A 237 8.22 4.29 -27.57
C PHE A 237 8.18 5.74 -27.12
N THR A 238 6.98 6.31 -27.03
CA THR A 238 6.82 7.55 -26.27
C THR A 238 7.25 7.24 -24.84
N PRO A 239 8.04 8.07 -24.16
CA PRO A 239 8.25 7.89 -22.73
C PRO A 239 6.87 7.80 -22.04
N TYR A 240 6.62 6.78 -21.22
CA TYR A 240 5.71 7.00 -20.08
C TYR A 240 6.45 8.08 -19.28
N SER A 241 6.11 9.37 -19.43
CA SER A 241 7.06 10.49 -19.25
C SER A 241 8.20 10.21 -18.25
N SER A 242 9.42 10.15 -18.76
CA SER A 242 10.56 9.55 -18.07
C SER A 242 11.31 10.46 -17.10
N ASN A 243 10.75 11.61 -16.72
CA ASN A 243 11.31 12.36 -15.60
C ASN A 243 10.18 12.81 -14.67
N PRO A 244 10.04 12.22 -13.47
CA PRO A 244 9.73 13.07 -12.33
C PRO A 244 10.59 14.33 -12.38
N PHE A 245 10.06 15.45 -11.89
CA PHE A 245 10.83 16.68 -11.70
C PHE A 245 10.72 17.13 -10.23
N GLY A 246 11.52 18.11 -9.82
CA GLY A 246 11.52 18.64 -8.46
C GLY A 246 11.59 17.57 -7.35
N ALA A 247 10.70 17.70 -6.37
CA ALA A 247 10.77 16.92 -5.13
C ALA A 247 10.44 15.42 -5.30
N ILE A 248 9.59 15.05 -6.28
CA ILE A 248 9.26 13.64 -6.54
C ILE A 248 10.47 12.91 -7.12
N THR A 249 11.26 13.56 -7.97
CA THR A 249 12.53 13.00 -8.52
C THR A 249 13.52 12.71 -7.43
N ALA A 250 13.75 13.71 -6.57
CA ALA A 250 14.70 13.60 -5.48
C ALA A 250 14.29 12.48 -4.52
N LYS A 251 12.99 12.32 -4.29
CA LYS A 251 12.46 11.21 -3.49
C LYS A 251 12.67 9.86 -4.16
N TYR A 252 12.29 9.72 -5.43
CA TYR A 252 12.42 8.49 -6.20
C TYR A 252 13.88 8.02 -6.24
N ALA A 253 14.83 8.95 -6.46
CA ALA A 253 16.26 8.67 -6.42
C ALA A 253 16.71 8.17 -5.03
N ARG A 254 16.31 8.85 -3.94
CA ARG A 254 16.62 8.42 -2.56
C ARG A 254 16.03 7.05 -2.20
N THR A 255 14.91 6.67 -2.79
CA THR A 255 14.30 5.35 -2.58
C THR A 255 15.03 4.23 -3.34
N GLY A 256 15.95 4.57 -4.26
CA GLY A 256 16.71 3.61 -5.07
C GLY A 256 16.25 3.53 -6.53
N GLY A 257 15.38 4.44 -6.98
CA GLY A 257 14.97 4.57 -8.37
C GLY A 257 14.36 3.27 -8.93
N PRO A 258 14.67 2.91 -10.21
CA PRO A 258 14.15 1.71 -10.85
C PRO A 258 14.48 0.39 -10.14
N ALA A 259 15.59 0.35 -9.39
CA ALA A 259 16.04 -0.84 -8.66
C ALA A 259 15.32 -1.02 -7.31
N SER A 260 14.57 0.00 -6.86
CA SER A 260 13.78 -0.08 -5.62
C SER A 260 12.49 -0.87 -5.80
N TRP A 261 11.81 -1.15 -4.69
CA TRP A 261 10.49 -1.78 -4.68
C TRP A 261 9.41 -0.98 -5.44
N LEU A 262 9.60 0.33 -5.68
CA LEU A 262 8.69 1.13 -6.51
C LEU A 262 8.75 0.72 -7.98
N GLY A 263 9.93 0.27 -8.46
CA GLY A 263 10.17 -0.03 -9.86
C GLY A 263 10.00 1.19 -10.77
N ASN A 264 9.90 0.92 -12.08
CA ASN A 264 9.78 1.98 -13.09
C ASN A 264 8.49 2.82 -12.92
N PRO A 265 8.51 4.11 -13.32
CA PRO A 265 7.32 4.95 -13.38
C PRO A 265 6.21 4.32 -14.22
N ALA A 266 4.97 4.42 -13.75
CA ALA A 266 3.76 3.90 -14.40
C ALA A 266 2.86 5.02 -14.96
N SER A 267 3.18 6.28 -14.67
CA SER A 267 2.43 7.46 -15.09
C SER A 267 3.34 8.68 -15.21
N ARG A 268 2.80 9.78 -15.78
CA ARG A 268 3.45 11.09 -15.70
C ARG A 268 3.31 11.71 -14.32
N GLU A 269 4.26 12.53 -13.91
CA GLU A 269 4.04 13.39 -12.74
C GLU A 269 2.89 14.35 -13.04
N THR A 270 1.90 14.36 -12.17
CA THR A 270 0.71 15.22 -12.25
C THR A 270 0.79 16.24 -11.12
N SER A 271 0.84 17.52 -11.47
CA SER A 271 0.77 18.65 -10.54
C SER A 271 -0.65 19.19 -10.44
N GLY A 272 -0.88 20.12 -9.52
CA GLY A 272 -2.20 20.75 -9.34
C GLY A 272 -3.19 19.91 -8.54
N LEU A 273 -2.69 18.93 -7.76
CA LEU A 273 -3.51 18.27 -6.76
C LEU A 273 -3.91 19.26 -5.66
N ARG A 274 -4.83 18.84 -4.77
CA ARG A 274 -5.30 19.61 -3.61
C ARG A 274 -4.15 20.37 -2.92
N ASN A 275 -4.34 21.68 -2.70
CA ASN A 275 -3.35 22.57 -2.10
C ASN A 275 -2.01 22.63 -2.84
N GLY A 276 -2.02 22.48 -4.17
CA GLY A 276 -0.84 22.60 -5.03
C GLY A 276 0.10 21.39 -5.01
N GLY A 277 -0.37 20.23 -4.57
CA GLY A 277 0.45 19.01 -4.51
C GLY A 277 0.72 18.39 -5.90
N SER A 278 1.63 17.42 -5.90
CA SER A 278 1.97 16.61 -7.08
C SER A 278 1.95 15.12 -6.74
N TYR A 279 1.72 14.27 -7.74
CA TYR A 279 1.90 12.83 -7.60
C TYR A 279 2.48 12.18 -8.84
N GLN A 280 3.09 11.01 -8.64
CA GLN A 280 3.39 10.07 -9.70
C GLN A 280 3.16 8.63 -9.23
N ALA A 281 2.53 7.83 -10.07
CA ALA A 281 2.43 6.38 -9.88
C ALA A 281 3.66 5.65 -10.47
N PHE A 282 4.09 4.62 -9.76
CA PHE A 282 5.15 3.66 -10.10
C PHE A 282 4.55 2.24 -10.06
N ARG A 283 5.27 1.23 -10.56
CA ARG A 283 4.76 -0.14 -10.61
C ARG A 283 4.41 -0.71 -9.22
N GLY A 284 5.26 -0.47 -8.23
CA GLY A 284 5.08 -0.99 -6.88
C GLY A 284 4.33 -0.06 -5.92
N GLY A 285 4.15 1.21 -6.28
CA GLY A 285 3.56 2.21 -5.40
C GLY A 285 3.40 3.57 -6.05
N SER A 286 3.35 4.63 -5.24
CA SER A 286 3.20 6.01 -5.72
C SER A 286 4.02 6.94 -4.84
N ILE A 287 4.49 8.04 -5.42
CA ILE A 287 5.09 9.15 -4.65
C ILE A 287 4.15 10.33 -4.74
N TYR A 288 3.86 10.93 -3.59
CA TYR A 288 3.09 12.17 -3.49
C TYR A 288 3.96 13.25 -2.85
N TRP A 289 3.83 14.47 -3.33
CA TRP A 289 4.45 15.66 -2.76
C TRP A 289 3.39 16.69 -2.38
N SER A 290 3.61 17.36 -1.25
CA SER A 290 2.92 18.60 -0.90
C SER A 290 3.89 19.55 -0.20
N ALA A 291 3.60 20.86 -0.21
CA ALA A 291 4.43 21.85 0.48
C ALA A 291 4.52 21.58 1.99
N ALA A 292 3.44 21.09 2.61
CA ALA A 292 3.36 20.87 4.06
C ALA A 292 4.06 19.58 4.53
N SER A 293 4.24 18.59 3.66
CA SER A 293 4.78 17.28 4.06
C SER A 293 5.89 16.73 3.19
N ALA A 294 6.38 17.48 2.18
CA ALA A 294 7.37 17.01 1.22
C ALA A 294 6.96 15.71 0.49
N ALA A 295 7.93 15.05 -0.16
CA ALA A 295 7.69 13.91 -1.04
C ALA A 295 7.84 12.56 -0.29
N HIS A 296 6.79 11.74 -0.34
CA HIS A 296 6.71 10.45 0.35
C HIS A 296 6.16 9.33 -0.54
N THR A 297 6.71 8.14 -0.33
CA THR A 297 6.27 6.90 -0.98
C THR A 297 5.04 6.33 -0.28
N VAL A 298 4.10 5.76 -1.03
CA VAL A 298 2.91 5.07 -0.50
C VAL A 298 2.72 3.78 -1.30
N GLY A 299 2.59 2.64 -0.61
CA GLY A 299 2.52 1.31 -1.25
C GLY A 299 1.63 0.31 -0.50
N GLY A 300 1.48 -0.89 -1.08
CA GLY A 300 0.83 -2.04 -0.43
C GLY A 300 -0.59 -1.82 0.10
N ALA A 301 -0.94 -2.52 1.17
CA ALA A 301 -2.25 -2.46 1.82
C ALA A 301 -2.55 -1.07 2.42
N ILE A 302 -1.52 -0.36 2.88
CA ILE A 302 -1.65 1.01 3.38
C ILE A 302 -2.13 1.94 2.26
N ARG A 303 -1.54 1.86 1.06
CA ARG A 303 -2.00 2.61 -0.12
C ARG A 303 -3.46 2.30 -0.45
N GLY A 304 -3.84 1.02 -0.42
CA GLY A 304 -5.22 0.60 -0.70
C GLY A 304 -6.22 1.24 0.28
N THR A 305 -5.92 1.18 1.56
CA THR A 305 -6.76 1.76 2.63
C THR A 305 -6.84 3.28 2.53
N TRP A 306 -5.70 3.95 2.32
CA TRP A 306 -5.66 5.40 2.12
C TRP A 306 -6.45 5.83 0.86
N ALA A 307 -6.32 5.09 -0.24
CA ALA A 307 -7.06 5.36 -1.46
C ALA A 307 -8.58 5.18 -1.28
N ALA A 308 -9.01 4.12 -0.59
CA ALA A 308 -10.42 3.90 -0.25
C ALA A 308 -10.99 5.00 0.64
N ALA A 309 -10.16 5.61 1.49
CA ALA A 309 -10.52 6.75 2.34
C ALA A 309 -10.46 8.13 1.62
N GLY A 310 -10.35 8.14 0.28
CA GLY A 310 -10.35 9.37 -0.52
C GLY A 310 -8.96 9.96 -0.80
N ALA A 311 -7.88 9.24 -0.48
CA ALA A 311 -6.49 9.65 -0.70
C ALA A 311 -6.20 11.07 -0.18
N GLN A 312 -5.48 11.90 -0.95
CA GLN A 312 -5.15 13.28 -0.60
C GLN A 312 -6.38 14.20 -0.46
N ASN A 313 -7.52 13.80 -1.02
CA ASN A 313 -8.78 14.55 -0.90
C ASN A 313 -9.56 14.16 0.36
N GLY A 314 -9.24 13.03 0.97
CA GLY A 314 -9.87 12.50 2.17
C GLY A 314 -9.34 13.11 3.47
N LEU A 315 -9.82 12.57 4.59
CA LEU A 315 -9.54 13.06 5.94
C LEU A 315 -8.07 12.92 6.38
N LEU A 316 -7.31 12.05 5.72
CA LEU A 316 -5.89 11.85 6.04
C LEU A 316 -4.97 12.84 5.31
N GLY A 317 -5.39 13.40 4.17
CA GLY A 317 -4.54 14.27 3.36
C GLY A 317 -3.33 13.55 2.78
N TYR A 318 -2.25 14.30 2.53
CA TYR A 318 -1.01 13.75 1.97
C TYR A 318 -0.23 12.90 2.97
N PRO A 319 0.58 11.93 2.49
CA PRO A 319 1.55 11.25 3.34
C PRO A 319 2.55 12.24 3.94
N ALA A 320 2.91 12.00 5.20
CA ALA A 320 3.87 12.79 6.00
C ALA A 320 5.06 11.95 6.50
N SER A 321 5.08 10.67 6.17
CA SER A 321 6.24 9.79 6.31
C SER A 321 6.23 8.78 5.16
N ASP A 322 7.35 8.09 4.93
CA ASP A 322 7.29 6.81 4.23
C ASP A 322 6.65 5.75 5.13
N GLU A 323 6.40 4.57 4.55
CA GLU A 323 6.01 3.39 5.31
C GLU A 323 7.17 2.91 6.20
N GLY A 324 6.97 2.99 7.52
CA GLY A 324 7.85 2.41 8.52
C GLY A 324 7.50 0.95 8.78
N ARG A 325 8.38 0.04 8.35
CA ARG A 325 8.25 -1.42 8.55
C ARG A 325 8.87 -1.86 9.88
N GLY A 326 8.62 -3.12 10.26
CA GLY A 326 9.26 -3.75 11.43
C GLY A 326 8.57 -3.46 12.76
N LEU A 327 7.29 -3.10 12.74
CA LEU A 327 6.50 -3.04 13.95
C LEU A 327 6.26 -4.46 14.52
N LYS A 328 5.81 -4.53 15.77
CA LYS A 328 5.52 -5.78 16.49
C LYS A 328 4.75 -6.77 15.61
N ASN A 329 5.12 -8.05 15.61
CA ASN A 329 4.47 -9.10 14.83
C ASN A 329 4.45 -8.85 13.31
N GLY A 330 5.48 -8.19 12.77
CA GLY A 330 5.64 -7.97 11.33
C GLY A 330 4.77 -6.86 10.75
N GLY A 331 4.24 -5.97 11.60
CA GLY A 331 3.41 -4.87 11.14
C GLY A 331 4.20 -3.72 10.50
N SER A 332 3.47 -2.79 9.93
CA SER A 332 3.99 -1.58 9.30
C SER A 332 3.06 -0.41 9.58
N HIS A 333 3.54 0.81 9.44
CA HIS A 333 2.71 2.00 9.60
C HIS A 333 3.14 3.10 8.65
N GLN A 334 2.24 4.05 8.42
CA GLN A 334 2.56 5.28 7.72
C GLN A 334 1.81 6.45 8.35
N THR A 335 2.49 7.59 8.45
CA THR A 335 1.91 8.84 8.94
C THR A 335 1.43 9.67 7.77
N PHE A 336 0.26 10.27 7.92
CA PHE A 336 -0.37 11.20 7.01
C PHE A 336 -0.68 12.49 7.77
N GLN A 337 -0.94 13.59 7.05
CA GLN A 337 -1.23 14.89 7.67
C GLN A 337 -2.36 14.83 8.71
N GLY A 338 -3.40 14.04 8.45
CA GLY A 338 -4.59 13.93 9.30
C GLY A 338 -4.67 12.68 10.19
N GLY A 339 -3.61 11.87 10.28
CA GLY A 339 -3.64 10.64 11.08
C GLY A 339 -2.58 9.60 10.67
N ARG A 340 -2.79 8.36 11.10
CA ARG A 340 -1.89 7.25 10.82
C ARG A 340 -2.65 6.04 10.31
N ILE A 341 -2.01 5.28 9.42
CA ILE A 341 -2.47 3.94 9.04
C ILE A 341 -1.48 2.94 9.62
N HIS A 342 -1.99 1.96 10.37
CA HIS A 342 -1.20 0.81 10.81
C HIS A 342 -1.73 -0.44 10.12
N TRP A 343 -0.80 -1.29 9.69
CA TRP A 343 -1.09 -2.58 9.10
C TRP A 343 -0.41 -3.69 9.89
N SER A 344 -1.11 -4.80 10.07
CA SER A 344 -0.50 -6.06 10.52
C SER A 344 -1.05 -7.23 9.72
N PRO A 345 -0.33 -8.37 9.63
CA PRO A 345 -0.86 -9.57 8.99
C PRO A 345 -2.19 -10.04 9.62
N ALA A 346 -2.37 -9.85 10.92
CA ALA A 346 -3.54 -10.33 11.66
C ALA A 346 -4.77 -9.43 11.54
N THR A 347 -4.58 -8.11 11.39
CA THR A 347 -5.70 -7.15 11.44
C THR A 347 -5.95 -6.44 10.11
N GLY A 348 -5.00 -6.46 9.17
CA GLY A 348 -5.07 -5.60 7.98
C GLY A 348 -4.71 -4.15 8.30
N ALA A 349 -4.98 -3.24 7.36
CA ALA A 349 -4.63 -1.83 7.46
C ALA A 349 -5.83 -1.02 7.97
N HIS A 350 -5.62 -0.21 9.01
CA HIS A 350 -6.65 0.59 9.66
C HIS A 350 -6.18 2.01 9.94
N ILE A 351 -7.09 2.95 9.78
CA ILE A 351 -6.91 4.39 9.96
C ILE A 351 -7.22 4.76 11.41
N THR A 352 -6.30 5.46 12.06
CA THR A 352 -6.49 6.03 13.40
C THR A 352 -6.13 7.51 13.38
N ARG A 353 -6.98 8.37 13.97
CA ARG A 353 -6.88 9.84 13.85
C ARG A 353 -7.16 10.56 15.16
N GLY A 354 -6.80 11.84 15.21
CA GLY A 354 -7.24 12.79 16.25
C GLY A 354 -7.01 12.31 17.69
N ALA A 355 -7.98 12.58 18.57
CA ALA A 355 -7.86 12.24 20.00
C ALA A 355 -7.76 10.72 20.26
N ILE A 356 -8.38 9.88 19.42
CA ILE A 356 -8.24 8.42 19.52
C ILE A 356 -6.79 8.01 19.23
N LEU A 357 -6.17 8.57 18.18
CA LEU A 357 -4.75 8.36 17.90
C LEU A 357 -3.87 8.80 19.06
N SER A 358 -4.12 9.99 19.61
CA SER A 358 -3.35 10.50 20.75
C SER A 358 -3.46 9.62 21.99
N ALA A 359 -4.66 9.10 22.30
CA ALA A 359 -4.85 8.19 23.42
C ALA A 359 -4.18 6.83 23.19
N TRP A 360 -4.26 6.27 21.97
CA TRP A 360 -3.59 5.03 21.63
C TRP A 360 -2.06 5.18 21.67
N ALA A 361 -1.54 6.29 21.13
CA ALA A 361 -0.14 6.66 21.20
C ALA A 361 0.36 6.74 22.65
N GLY A 362 -0.38 7.44 23.51
CA GLY A 362 -0.10 7.53 24.94
C GLY A 362 -0.17 6.19 25.69
N SER A 363 -0.84 5.19 25.12
CA SER A 363 -0.87 3.81 25.63
C SER A 363 0.24 2.91 25.08
N GLY A 364 1.14 3.43 24.22
CA GLY A 364 2.26 2.66 23.65
C GLY A 364 1.97 2.03 22.28
N TYR A 365 0.99 2.53 21.54
CA TYR A 365 0.60 2.01 20.22
C TYR A 365 0.39 0.48 20.22
N GLU A 366 0.89 -0.24 19.22
CA GLU A 366 0.77 -1.69 19.05
C GLU A 366 1.55 -2.49 20.09
N ARG A 367 2.53 -1.85 20.75
CA ARG A 367 3.29 -2.45 21.86
C ARG A 367 2.55 -2.37 23.18
N GLY A 368 1.61 -1.43 23.28
CA GLY A 368 0.73 -1.24 24.42
C GLY A 368 -0.30 -2.36 24.61
N PRO A 369 -1.12 -2.27 25.67
CA PRO A 369 -2.12 -3.28 26.01
C PRO A 369 -3.25 -3.40 24.97
N LEU A 370 -3.42 -2.41 24.08
CA LEU A 370 -4.45 -2.42 23.05
C LEU A 370 -4.05 -3.20 21.78
N GLY A 371 -2.76 -3.32 21.48
CA GLY A 371 -2.30 -3.93 20.22
C GLY A 371 -2.70 -3.09 18.99
N TYR A 372 -2.83 -3.75 17.84
CA TYR A 372 -3.22 -3.11 16.59
C TYR A 372 -4.70 -2.74 16.55
N PRO A 373 -5.09 -1.71 15.77
CA PRO A 373 -6.49 -1.46 15.47
C PRO A 373 -7.10 -2.63 14.67
N THR A 374 -8.38 -2.87 14.89
CA THR A 374 -9.18 -3.90 14.19
C THR A 374 -10.36 -3.30 13.43
N SER A 375 -10.60 -2.00 13.56
CA SER A 375 -11.53 -1.21 12.78
C SER A 375 -10.93 0.16 12.48
N ASP A 376 -11.51 0.87 11.52
CA ASP A 376 -11.41 2.33 11.44
C ASP A 376 -12.26 3.00 12.55
N GLU A 377 -12.16 4.32 12.68
CA GLU A 377 -13.00 5.11 13.59
C GLU A 377 -14.48 5.09 13.17
N VAL A 378 -15.35 4.59 14.05
CA VAL A 378 -16.81 4.57 13.87
C VAL A 378 -17.41 5.79 14.58
N LYS A 379 -18.07 6.65 13.80
CA LYS A 379 -18.73 7.87 14.29
C LYS A 379 -20.24 7.68 14.47
N GLY A 380 -20.90 8.68 15.06
CA GLY A 380 -22.36 8.71 15.20
C GLY A 380 -22.87 8.09 16.50
N LEU A 381 -22.01 7.94 17.51
CA LEU A 381 -22.47 7.63 18.85
C LEU A 381 -23.20 8.84 19.47
N LYS A 382 -23.93 8.60 20.57
CA LYS A 382 -24.69 9.61 21.32
C LYS A 382 -23.86 10.88 21.58
N ASN A 383 -24.48 12.05 21.47
CA ASN A 383 -23.83 13.35 21.72
C ASN A 383 -22.56 13.58 20.87
N GLY A 384 -22.53 13.03 19.65
CA GLY A 384 -21.43 13.23 18.70
C GLY A 384 -20.18 12.41 18.99
N GLY A 385 -20.27 11.35 19.79
CA GLY A 385 -19.11 10.51 20.08
C GLY A 385 -18.71 9.57 18.94
N SER A 386 -17.54 8.96 19.11
CA SER A 386 -16.98 7.94 18.22
C SER A 386 -16.26 6.86 19.01
N TYR A 387 -15.93 5.75 18.35
CA TYR A 387 -15.09 4.72 18.93
C TYR A 387 -14.21 4.06 17.86
N GLN A 388 -13.16 3.39 18.31
CA GLN A 388 -12.35 2.52 17.45
C GLN A 388 -11.96 1.27 18.23
N THR A 389 -12.06 0.11 17.58
CA THR A 389 -11.72 -1.17 18.18
C THR A 389 -10.27 -1.53 17.93
N PHE A 390 -9.66 -2.15 18.94
CA PHE A 390 -8.29 -2.65 18.94
C PHE A 390 -8.31 -4.11 19.45
N GLN A 391 -7.23 -4.84 19.20
CA GLN A 391 -7.11 -6.24 19.62
C GLN A 391 -7.41 -6.45 21.12
N GLY A 392 -6.92 -5.54 21.97
CA GLY A 392 -7.03 -5.62 23.44
C GLY A 392 -8.13 -4.76 24.06
N GLY A 393 -8.95 -4.04 23.28
CA GLY A 393 -9.93 -3.12 23.85
C GLY A 393 -10.53 -2.14 22.84
N VAL A 394 -11.18 -1.10 23.35
CA VAL A 394 -11.82 -0.06 22.53
C VAL A 394 -11.52 1.30 23.12
N ILE A 395 -11.20 2.25 22.26
CA ILE A 395 -11.10 3.66 22.65
C ILE A 395 -12.41 4.33 22.25
N HIS A 396 -13.11 4.90 23.23
CA HIS A 396 -14.30 5.72 23.02
C HIS A 396 -13.93 7.18 23.17
N TRP A 397 -14.46 8.03 22.32
CA TRP A 397 -14.30 9.48 22.39
C TRP A 397 -15.66 10.16 22.41
N SER A 398 -15.77 11.23 23.21
CA SER A 398 -16.86 12.19 23.11
C SER A 398 -16.31 13.61 23.29
N PRO A 399 -17.02 14.65 22.80
CA PRO A 399 -16.63 16.03 23.06
C PRO A 399 -16.48 16.34 24.55
N ALA A 400 -17.31 15.73 25.40
CA ALA A 400 -17.34 16.01 26.83
C ALA A 400 -16.25 15.28 27.64
N THR A 401 -15.82 14.09 27.22
CA THR A 401 -14.93 13.24 28.04
C THR A 401 -13.55 12.97 27.45
N GLY A 402 -13.34 13.33 26.18
CA GLY A 402 -12.14 12.99 25.44
C GLY A 402 -12.05 11.48 25.14
N ALA A 403 -10.87 11.03 24.69
CA ALA A 403 -10.65 9.64 24.31
C ALA A 403 -10.24 8.81 25.53
N ARG A 404 -11.00 7.74 25.82
CA ARG A 404 -10.81 6.85 26.97
C ARG A 404 -10.80 5.39 26.55
N ILE A 405 -9.87 4.65 27.12
CA ILE A 405 -9.68 3.22 26.88
C ILE A 405 -10.65 2.43 27.76
N THR A 406 -11.35 1.48 27.16
CA THR A 406 -12.26 0.53 27.83
C THR A 406 -11.93 -0.89 27.40
N ARG A 407 -11.85 -1.84 28.34
CA ARG A 407 -11.48 -3.22 28.04
C ARG A 407 -12.08 -4.22 29.03
N GLY A 408 -11.90 -5.51 28.74
CA GLY A 408 -12.24 -6.62 29.64
C GLY A 408 -13.64 -6.58 30.26
N ALA A 409 -13.72 -7.02 31.52
CA ALA A 409 -14.97 -7.17 32.26
C ALA A 409 -15.67 -5.83 32.56
N ILE A 410 -14.91 -4.74 32.73
CA ILE A 410 -15.49 -3.41 32.95
C ILE A 410 -16.24 -2.95 31.70
N ARG A 411 -15.63 -3.06 30.51
CA ARG A 411 -16.31 -2.76 29.25
C ARG A 411 -17.52 -3.67 29.03
N ALA A 412 -17.44 -4.95 29.36
CA ALA A 412 -18.57 -5.87 29.24
C ALA A 412 -19.75 -5.47 30.16
N ALA A 413 -19.48 -5.06 31.40
CA ALA A 413 -20.51 -4.54 32.30
C ALA A 413 -21.09 -3.22 31.81
N TRP A 414 -20.27 -2.33 31.24
CA TRP A 414 -20.75 -1.09 30.62
C TRP A 414 -21.63 -1.37 29.39
N ALA A 415 -21.25 -2.36 28.57
CA ALA A 415 -22.04 -2.85 27.45
C ALA A 415 -23.43 -3.33 27.88
N ALA A 416 -23.47 -4.21 28.89
CA ALA A 416 -24.70 -4.72 29.48
C ALA A 416 -25.56 -3.61 30.11
N ALA A 417 -24.94 -2.51 30.53
CA ALA A 417 -25.62 -1.32 31.03
C ALA A 417 -26.08 -0.35 29.92
N GLY A 418 -25.96 -0.71 28.64
CA GLY A 418 -26.41 0.11 27.51
C GLY A 418 -25.37 1.10 26.98
N TYR A 419 -24.08 0.88 27.24
CA TYR A 419 -22.98 1.75 26.82
C TYR A 419 -23.25 3.24 27.13
N GLU A 420 -22.92 4.15 26.20
CA GLU A 420 -23.11 5.59 26.35
C GLU A 420 -24.58 6.01 26.42
N ARG A 421 -25.49 5.15 25.94
CA ARG A 421 -26.94 5.37 25.99
C ARG A 421 -27.52 5.10 27.37
N GLY A 422 -26.88 4.23 28.15
CA GLY A 422 -27.24 3.91 29.52
C GLY A 422 -26.96 5.04 30.52
N THR A 423 -27.32 4.79 31.78
CA THR A 423 -27.20 5.77 32.88
C THR A 423 -25.76 6.15 33.22
N LEU A 424 -24.78 5.33 32.83
CA LEU A 424 -23.36 5.63 33.04
C LEU A 424 -22.84 6.71 32.07
N GLY A 425 -23.39 6.81 30.85
CA GLY A 425 -22.82 7.67 29.81
C GLY A 425 -21.42 7.23 29.37
N TYR A 426 -20.61 8.18 28.90
CA TYR A 426 -19.25 7.91 28.45
C TYR A 426 -18.26 7.70 29.62
N PRO A 427 -17.18 6.93 29.41
CA PRO A 427 -16.06 6.90 30.34
C PRO A 427 -15.41 8.29 30.48
N THR A 428 -15.02 8.64 31.70
CA THR A 428 -14.30 9.89 32.06
C THR A 428 -12.85 9.63 32.46
N SER A 429 -12.48 8.38 32.73
CA SER A 429 -11.10 7.94 32.97
C SER A 429 -10.78 6.70 32.14
N ASN A 430 -9.48 6.40 32.00
CA ASN A 430 -9.07 5.03 31.69
C ASN A 430 -9.31 4.14 32.93
N GLU A 431 -9.19 2.82 32.76
CA GLU A 431 -9.12 1.88 33.89
C GLU A 431 -7.86 2.14 34.73
N PHE A 432 -8.00 2.10 36.06
CA PHE A 432 -6.88 2.22 37.00
C PHE A 432 -7.02 1.25 38.18
N ALA A 433 -5.90 0.86 38.76
CA ALA A 433 -5.87 -0.03 39.93
C ALA A 433 -6.44 0.69 41.16
N PHE A 434 -7.31 0.03 41.90
CA PHE A 434 -7.92 0.59 43.11
C PHE A 434 -8.43 -0.51 44.05
N SER A 435 -8.00 -0.47 45.32
CA SER A 435 -8.43 -1.36 46.41
C SER A 435 -8.46 -2.86 46.03
N GLY A 436 -7.34 -3.36 45.51
CA GLY A 436 -7.19 -4.77 45.10
C GLY A 436 -7.98 -5.16 43.83
N GLY A 437 -8.53 -4.17 43.13
CA GLY A 437 -9.28 -4.35 41.89
C GLY A 437 -8.92 -3.31 40.83
N THR A 438 -9.78 -3.18 39.84
CA THR A 438 -9.68 -2.19 38.77
C THR A 438 -10.95 -1.36 38.74
N VAL A 439 -10.83 -0.07 38.45
CA VAL A 439 -11.99 0.82 38.37
C VAL A 439 -11.90 1.70 37.14
N GLN A 440 -13.07 2.01 36.58
CA GLN A 440 -13.22 3.05 35.58
C GLN A 440 -14.35 4.00 35.97
N ASN A 441 -14.10 5.29 35.83
CA ASN A 441 -15.08 6.35 36.06
C ASN A 441 -15.84 6.63 34.76
N PHE A 442 -17.13 6.93 34.90
CA PHE A 442 -18.07 7.30 33.85
C PHE A 442 -18.81 8.58 34.24
N GLN A 443 -19.48 9.22 33.30
CA GLN A 443 -20.22 10.47 33.56
C GLN A 443 -21.26 10.32 34.67
N GLY A 444 -22.00 9.20 34.67
CA GLY A 444 -23.09 8.93 35.61
C GLY A 444 -22.73 8.00 36.77
N GLY A 445 -21.45 7.64 36.94
CA GLY A 445 -21.05 6.74 38.02
C GLY A 445 -19.71 6.05 37.79
N VAL A 446 -19.56 4.88 38.39
CA VAL A 446 -18.30 4.12 38.41
C VAL A 446 -18.59 2.66 38.15
N ILE A 447 -17.68 1.96 37.47
CA ILE A 447 -17.67 0.48 37.46
C ILE A 447 -16.39 0.01 38.15
N THR A 448 -16.55 -0.77 39.23
CA THR A 448 -15.45 -1.42 39.93
C THR A 448 -15.40 -2.90 39.55
N TRP A 449 -14.22 -3.47 39.44
CA TRP A 449 -14.02 -4.90 39.18
C TRP A 449 -13.01 -5.49 40.17
N THR A 450 -13.33 -6.67 40.70
CA THR A 450 -12.37 -7.55 41.40
C THR A 450 -12.53 -8.97 40.89
N ALA A 451 -11.53 -9.82 41.12
CA ALA A 451 -11.61 -11.24 40.76
C ALA A 451 -12.77 -11.97 41.47
N THR A 452 -13.10 -11.56 42.71
CA THR A 452 -14.14 -12.20 43.52
C THR A 452 -15.55 -11.68 43.23
N ALA A 453 -15.70 -10.37 43.05
CA ALA A 453 -17.01 -9.74 42.89
C ALA A 453 -17.41 -9.58 41.42
N GLY A 454 -16.47 -9.71 40.48
CA GLY A 454 -16.69 -9.31 39.08
C GLY A 454 -16.91 -7.80 38.95
N ALA A 455 -17.46 -7.38 37.82
CA ALA A 455 -17.72 -5.97 37.54
C ALA A 455 -19.06 -5.51 38.16
N ARG A 456 -19.01 -4.44 38.96
CA ARG A 456 -20.14 -3.85 39.68
C ARG A 456 -20.26 -2.37 39.33
N LYS A 457 -21.43 -2.00 38.83
CA LYS A 457 -21.82 -0.62 38.56
C LYS A 457 -22.28 0.05 39.85
N VAL A 458 -21.86 1.30 40.06
CA VAL A 458 -22.26 2.15 41.19
C VAL A 458 -22.70 3.49 40.62
N THR A 459 -24.00 3.81 40.70
CA THR A 459 -24.63 4.93 39.99
C THR A 459 -25.61 5.71 40.86
N GLY A 460 -26.13 6.83 40.34
CA GLY A 460 -27.17 7.62 41.01
C GLY A 460 -26.71 8.19 42.35
N ALA A 461 -27.65 8.33 43.29
CA ALA A 461 -27.36 8.88 44.62
C ALA A 461 -26.35 8.03 45.41
N ILE A 462 -26.43 6.69 45.29
CA ILE A 462 -25.45 5.78 45.88
C ILE A 462 -24.06 6.02 45.28
N GLY A 463 -23.95 6.16 43.95
CA GLY A 463 -22.69 6.49 43.27
C GLY A 463 -22.11 7.84 43.66
N ALA A 464 -22.96 8.87 43.79
CA ALA A 464 -22.53 10.18 44.28
C ALA A 464 -21.93 10.09 45.69
N LYS A 465 -22.60 9.36 46.60
CA LYS A 465 -22.08 9.12 47.96
C LYS A 465 -20.84 8.25 47.98
N PHE A 466 -20.76 7.24 47.12
CA PHE A 466 -19.59 6.40 46.98
C PHE A 466 -18.37 7.22 46.60
N ASN A 467 -18.49 8.16 45.66
CA ASN A 467 -17.37 9.00 45.24
C ASN A 467 -16.80 9.84 46.40
N THR A 468 -17.62 10.28 47.36
CA THR A 468 -17.13 11.00 48.55
C THR A 468 -16.46 10.10 49.59
N LEU A 469 -16.77 8.80 49.59
CA LEU A 469 -16.31 7.83 50.62
C LEU A 469 -15.42 6.72 50.07
N ARG A 470 -15.00 6.85 48.80
CA ARG A 470 -14.43 5.76 48.02
C ARG A 470 -13.22 5.11 48.70
N ALA A 471 -12.32 5.91 49.26
CA ALA A 471 -11.13 5.42 49.96
C ALA A 471 -11.46 4.52 51.15
N ALA A 472 -12.50 4.87 51.93
CA ALA A 472 -12.93 4.11 53.10
C ALA A 472 -13.72 2.85 52.72
N LEU A 473 -14.53 2.91 51.65
CA LEU A 473 -15.41 1.81 51.25
C LEU A 473 -14.71 0.74 50.40
N GLY A 474 -13.67 1.09 49.66
CA GLY A 474 -13.05 0.17 48.70
C GLY A 474 -13.94 -0.13 47.49
N THR A 475 -13.84 -1.33 46.92
CA THR A 475 -14.62 -1.74 45.73
C THR A 475 -16.02 -2.22 46.09
N ALA A 476 -16.97 -2.10 45.14
CA ALA A 476 -18.29 -2.66 45.31
C ALA A 476 -18.23 -4.19 45.20
N VAL A 477 -18.88 -4.89 46.13
CA VAL A 477 -18.92 -6.35 46.21
C VAL A 477 -20.26 -6.93 45.76
N THR A 478 -21.32 -6.11 45.79
CA THR A 478 -22.67 -6.48 45.33
C THR A 478 -23.16 -5.54 44.24
N SER A 479 -24.16 -5.98 43.49
CA SER A 479 -24.99 -5.08 42.68
C SER A 479 -25.93 -4.29 43.59
N GLU A 480 -26.38 -3.14 43.13
CA GLU A 480 -27.39 -2.35 43.84
C GLU A 480 -28.73 -3.10 43.90
N THR A 481 -29.23 -3.36 45.11
CA THR A 481 -30.45 -4.12 45.38
C THR A 481 -31.56 -3.22 45.93
N ALA A 482 -32.81 -3.58 45.63
CA ALA A 482 -33.97 -2.95 46.24
C ALA A 482 -34.07 -3.34 47.72
N MET A 483 -34.54 -2.42 48.54
CA MET A 483 -34.89 -2.61 49.95
C MET A 483 -36.40 -2.38 50.12
N ALA A 484 -36.94 -2.66 51.31
CA ALA A 484 -38.31 -2.28 51.62
C ALA A 484 -38.50 -0.76 51.55
N LEU A 485 -39.77 -0.33 51.55
CA LEU A 485 -40.16 1.09 51.57
C LEU A 485 -39.55 1.91 50.41
N GLY A 486 -39.28 1.27 49.26
CA GLY A 486 -38.71 1.91 48.08
C GLY A 486 -37.22 2.26 48.20
N GLY A 487 -36.54 1.81 49.25
CA GLY A 487 -35.11 2.04 49.44
C GLY A 487 -34.23 1.22 48.50
N ARG A 488 -32.94 1.52 48.50
CA ARG A 488 -31.91 0.80 47.74
C ARG A 488 -30.64 0.67 48.58
N SER A 489 -29.91 -0.42 48.42
CA SER A 489 -28.57 -0.55 49.02
C SER A 489 -27.56 -1.12 48.05
N GLN A 490 -26.30 -0.80 48.32
CA GLN A 490 -25.18 -1.47 47.67
C GLN A 490 -24.07 -1.72 48.69
N GLY A 491 -23.54 -2.93 48.67
CA GLY A 491 -22.43 -3.37 49.50
C GLY A 491 -21.07 -3.17 48.83
N PHE A 492 -20.12 -2.73 49.65
CA PHE A 492 -18.71 -2.49 49.34
C PHE A 492 -17.83 -3.22 50.36
N ARG A 493 -16.53 -3.33 50.09
CA ARG A 493 -15.58 -4.00 51.01
C ARG A 493 -15.63 -3.43 52.43
N GLY A 494 -15.79 -2.12 52.58
CA GLY A 494 -15.80 -1.40 53.86
C GLY A 494 -17.19 -1.14 54.47
N GLY A 495 -18.28 -1.61 53.86
CA GLY A 495 -19.64 -1.35 54.36
C GLY A 495 -20.69 -1.23 53.27
N TYR A 496 -21.85 -0.67 53.60
CA TYR A 496 -22.96 -0.48 52.67
C TYR A 496 -23.24 1.00 52.51
N ILE A 497 -23.74 1.40 51.34
CA ILE A 497 -24.47 2.66 51.20
C ILE A 497 -25.94 2.30 51.05
N VAL A 498 -26.78 2.94 51.85
CA VAL A 498 -28.23 2.80 51.84
C VAL A 498 -28.83 4.13 51.37
N TRP A 499 -29.84 4.07 50.51
CA TRP A 499 -30.54 5.22 49.98
C TRP A 499 -32.05 5.05 50.13
N SER A 500 -32.74 6.15 50.44
CA SER A 500 -34.19 6.30 50.27
C SER A 500 -34.49 7.69 49.68
N SER A 501 -35.70 7.89 49.17
CA SER A 501 -36.14 9.21 48.70
C SER A 501 -36.25 10.24 49.83
N SER A 502 -36.54 9.81 51.06
CA SER A 502 -36.69 10.70 52.23
C SER A 502 -35.38 11.07 52.91
N THR A 503 -34.37 10.20 52.88
CA THR A 503 -33.12 10.40 53.63
C THR A 503 -31.88 10.61 52.76
N GLY A 504 -31.98 10.32 51.46
CA GLY A 504 -30.83 10.31 50.55
C GLY A 504 -29.85 9.18 50.86
N ALA A 505 -28.66 9.23 50.25
CA ALA A 505 -27.67 8.17 50.39
C ALA A 505 -26.79 8.38 51.63
N ARG A 506 -26.69 7.36 52.49
CA ARG A 506 -25.94 7.36 53.75
C ARG A 506 -25.09 6.10 53.88
N LEU A 507 -23.91 6.26 54.47
CA LEU A 507 -23.07 5.14 54.87
C LEU A 507 -23.78 4.31 55.93
N SER A 508 -23.73 2.99 55.82
CA SER A 508 -24.20 2.03 56.83
C SER A 508 -23.09 1.00 57.00
N SER A 509 -22.32 1.11 58.08
CA SER A 509 -21.13 0.28 58.32
C SER A 509 -20.91 0.00 59.80
N GLY A 510 -19.97 -0.91 60.10
CA GLY A 510 -19.51 -1.19 61.46
C GLY A 510 -20.60 -1.66 62.42
N ALA A 511 -20.39 -1.38 63.70
CA ALA A 511 -21.25 -1.87 64.78
C ALA A 511 -22.66 -1.26 64.75
N THR A 512 -22.81 0.02 64.37
CA THR A 512 -24.13 0.65 64.25
C THR A 512 -24.98 -0.03 63.19
N ARG A 513 -24.40 -0.45 62.06
CA ARG A 513 -25.10 -1.27 61.06
C ARG A 513 -25.52 -2.62 61.61
N THR A 514 -24.65 -3.32 62.33
CA THR A 514 -24.98 -4.64 62.91
C THR A 514 -26.19 -4.54 63.82
N VAL A 515 -26.23 -3.51 64.66
CA VAL A 515 -27.37 -3.24 65.56
C VAL A 515 -28.62 -2.86 64.76
N TRP A 516 -28.51 -1.99 63.76
CA TRP A 516 -29.63 -1.59 62.92
C TRP A 516 -30.29 -2.78 62.19
N VAL A 517 -29.47 -3.64 61.58
CA VAL A 517 -29.98 -4.85 60.89
C VAL A 517 -30.64 -5.81 61.85
N ARG A 518 -30.08 -6.01 63.05
CA ARG A 518 -30.69 -6.86 64.09
C ARG A 518 -32.05 -6.33 64.56
N ASN A 519 -32.28 -5.02 64.47
CA ASN A 519 -33.53 -4.37 64.81
C ASN A 519 -34.48 -4.20 63.61
N GLY A 520 -34.36 -5.03 62.56
CA GLY A 520 -35.28 -5.02 61.42
C GLY A 520 -34.92 -4.02 60.30
N ALA A 521 -33.74 -3.41 60.37
CA ALA A 521 -33.22 -2.46 59.37
C ALA A 521 -34.23 -1.35 59.03
N GLU A 522 -34.45 -1.06 57.75
CA GLU A 522 -35.33 0.02 57.28
C GLU A 522 -36.81 -0.23 57.57
N SER A 523 -37.21 -1.49 57.77
CA SER A 523 -38.57 -1.86 58.15
C SER A 523 -38.77 -1.89 59.67
N GLY A 524 -37.68 -1.73 60.43
CA GLY A 524 -37.68 -1.68 61.87
C GLY A 524 -38.07 -0.32 62.44
N PRO A 525 -38.16 -0.20 63.78
CA PRO A 525 -38.63 1.01 64.45
C PRO A 525 -37.74 2.24 64.22
N LEU A 526 -36.50 2.07 63.75
CA LEU A 526 -35.57 3.18 63.46
C LEU A 526 -35.77 3.82 62.08
N GLY A 527 -36.28 3.06 61.10
CA GLY A 527 -36.32 3.48 59.69
C GLY A 527 -34.94 3.58 59.03
N PHE A 528 -34.83 4.42 57.99
CA PHE A 528 -33.59 4.64 57.26
C PHE A 528 -32.57 5.50 58.04
N PRO A 529 -31.26 5.32 57.81
CA PRO A 529 -30.25 6.24 58.33
C PRO A 529 -30.43 7.65 57.73
N ILE A 530 -30.28 8.67 58.56
CA ILE A 530 -30.30 10.10 58.17
C ILE A 530 -28.92 10.76 58.25
N SER A 531 -27.97 10.12 58.95
CA SER A 531 -26.55 10.51 59.00
C SER A 531 -25.63 9.37 58.55
N ASP A 532 -24.38 9.70 58.22
CA ASP A 532 -23.31 8.68 58.22
C ASP A 532 -22.93 8.32 59.67
N PRO A 533 -22.32 7.15 59.93
CA PRO A 533 -21.74 6.83 61.23
C PRO A 533 -20.60 7.80 61.54
N ARG A 534 -20.58 8.33 62.77
CA ARG A 534 -19.57 9.26 63.26
C ARG A 534 -19.01 8.79 64.60
N PRO A 535 -17.80 9.22 64.98
CA PRO A 535 -17.28 8.98 66.32
C PRO A 535 -18.24 9.49 67.41
N GLY A 536 -18.48 8.65 68.42
CA GLY A 536 -19.19 8.98 69.65
C GLY A 536 -18.24 9.29 70.80
N THR A 537 -18.78 9.44 72.01
CA THR A 537 -17.96 9.58 73.22
C THR A 537 -17.17 8.29 73.50
N ALA A 538 -16.02 8.43 74.18
CA ALA A 538 -15.16 7.31 74.60
C ALA A 538 -14.74 6.32 73.48
N GLY A 539 -14.58 6.81 72.25
CA GLY A 539 -14.17 5.98 71.10
C GLY A 539 -15.27 5.10 70.51
N GLY A 540 -16.53 5.30 70.90
CA GLY A 540 -17.69 4.64 70.31
C GLY A 540 -18.05 5.16 68.91
N THR A 541 -19.11 4.61 68.32
CA THR A 541 -19.70 5.06 67.05
C THR A 541 -21.18 5.38 67.24
N VAL A 542 -21.64 6.49 66.67
CA VAL A 542 -23.04 6.94 66.71
C VAL A 542 -23.58 7.12 65.30
N GLN A 543 -24.83 6.77 65.08
CA GLN A 543 -25.54 7.04 63.84
C GLN A 543 -27.00 7.41 64.09
N GLU A 544 -27.49 8.44 63.39
CA GLU A 544 -28.87 8.92 63.46
C GLU A 544 -29.73 8.25 62.38
N TYR A 545 -30.98 7.96 62.74
CA TYR A 545 -32.01 7.34 61.89
C TYR A 545 -33.30 8.18 61.92
N GLN A 546 -34.25 7.90 61.04
CA GLN A 546 -35.51 8.66 60.93
C GLN A 546 -36.28 8.75 62.26
N HIS A 547 -36.24 7.70 63.06
CA HIS A 547 -37.01 7.57 64.29
C HIS A 547 -36.15 7.18 65.49
N GLY A 548 -34.89 7.65 65.52
CA GLY A 548 -34.02 7.44 66.69
C GLY A 548 -32.53 7.44 66.38
N ARG A 549 -31.75 7.00 67.35
CA ARG A 549 -30.28 6.94 67.31
C ARG A 549 -29.78 5.57 67.73
N ILE A 550 -28.69 5.12 67.10
CA ILE A 550 -27.87 4.03 67.63
C ILE A 550 -26.54 4.61 68.11
N SER A 551 -26.16 4.27 69.33
CA SER A 551 -24.83 4.53 69.90
C SER A 551 -24.20 3.20 70.30
N VAL A 552 -22.97 2.94 69.86
CA VAL A 552 -22.20 1.76 70.28
C VAL A 552 -20.90 2.23 70.91
N SER A 553 -20.66 1.94 72.19
CA SER A 553 -19.42 2.28 72.88
C SER A 553 -18.25 1.39 72.44
N SER A 554 -17.03 1.77 72.84
CA SER A 554 -15.80 1.07 72.48
C SER A 554 -15.71 -0.37 73.01
N ASP A 555 -16.44 -0.69 74.07
CA ASP A 555 -16.62 -2.05 74.61
C ASP A 555 -17.66 -2.89 73.84
N GLY A 556 -18.33 -2.31 72.83
CA GLY A 556 -19.36 -2.96 72.02
C GLY A 556 -20.77 -2.86 72.60
N THR A 557 -20.97 -2.22 73.75
CA THR A 557 -22.31 -1.99 74.32
C THR A 557 -23.12 -1.09 73.40
N ALA A 558 -24.28 -1.57 72.95
CA ALA A 558 -25.13 -0.86 71.99
C ALA A 558 -26.41 -0.35 72.65
N THR A 559 -26.69 0.93 72.49
CA THR A 559 -27.92 1.59 72.93
C THR A 559 -28.72 2.05 71.72
N VAL A 560 -30.00 1.67 71.69
CA VAL A 560 -30.99 2.14 70.70
C VAL A 560 -31.94 3.10 71.40
N ASP A 561 -31.94 4.36 71.00
CA ASP A 561 -32.80 5.40 71.57
C ASP A 561 -33.81 5.88 70.53
N LEU A 562 -35.08 5.51 70.71
CA LEU A 562 -36.17 5.90 69.82
C LEU A 562 -36.74 7.29 70.13
N ASN A 563 -36.34 7.91 71.24
CA ASN A 563 -36.81 9.24 71.67
C ASN A 563 -35.77 10.34 71.40
N ALA A 564 -34.64 10.02 70.78
CA ALA A 564 -33.61 10.99 70.45
C ALA A 564 -34.16 12.08 69.50
N PRO A 565 -33.92 13.38 69.77
CA PRO A 565 -34.43 14.44 68.90
C PRO A 565 -33.82 14.30 67.50
N THR A 566 -34.68 14.23 66.48
CA THR A 566 -34.27 14.23 65.08
C THR A 566 -33.46 15.49 64.81
N ALA A 567 -32.17 15.35 64.50
CA ALA A 567 -31.36 16.48 64.06
C ALA A 567 -32.05 17.10 62.84
N ALA A 568 -32.37 18.40 62.91
CA ALA A 568 -33.01 19.12 61.83
C ALA A 568 -32.20 18.94 60.53
N PRO A 569 -32.87 18.82 59.36
CA PRO A 569 -32.18 18.71 58.09
C PRO A 569 -31.27 19.94 57.92
N ALA A 570 -30.02 19.72 57.51
CA ALA A 570 -29.14 20.81 57.14
C ALA A 570 -29.81 21.65 56.04
N PRO A 571 -29.75 22.99 56.10
CA PRO A 571 -30.36 23.84 55.08
C PRO A 571 -29.80 23.49 53.70
N THR A 572 -30.68 23.31 52.73
CA THR A 572 -30.32 23.11 51.32
C THR A 572 -29.54 24.31 50.78
N PRO A 573 -28.50 24.11 49.95
CA PRO A 573 -27.81 25.20 49.25
C PRO A 573 -28.71 25.90 48.24
#